data_AF-A0A830BKY6-F1
#
_entry.id   AF-A0A830BKY6-F1
#
_cell.length_a   1.000
_cell.length_b   1.000
_cell.length_c   1.000
_cell.angle_alpha   90.00
_cell.angle_beta   90.00
_cell.angle_gamma   90.00
#
_symmetry.space_group_name_H-M   'P 1'
#
loop_
_entity.id
_entity.type
_entity.pdbx_description
1 polymer ?
#
loop_
_entity_poly.entity_id
_entity_poly.type
_entity_poly.pdbx_seq_one_letter_code
_entity_poly.pdbx_strand_id
1 'polypeptide(L)'
;MWPIFSMTSPSFLHDFAITRKYAVFNEIQIGLNPMEMVAGGSPMAADAGKVPRIGVLPRYAADESGMRWFEVAGFNVIHTINAWDEDDGNTIVMVAPNILSVEHTLERMDLAVKLQESGAAFVDKGMDLDTG
;
A
#
# COMPACT_ATOMS: atom_id res chain seq x y z
N MET A 1 -16.84 -7.37 -1.32
CA MET A 1 -15.71 -6.60 -1.89
C MET A 1 -15.46 -7.19 -3.26
N TRP A 2 -15.54 -6.37 -4.31
CA TRP A 2 -15.32 -6.83 -5.68
C TRP A 2 -13.84 -7.12 -5.91
N PRO A 3 -13.48 -8.13 -6.72
CA PRO A 3 -12.08 -8.36 -7.08
C PRO A 3 -11.52 -7.16 -7.85
N ILE A 4 -10.29 -6.76 -7.52
CA ILE A 4 -9.51 -5.73 -8.21
C ILE A 4 -8.55 -6.47 -9.15
N PHE A 5 -8.98 -6.77 -10.38
CA PHE A 5 -8.16 -7.52 -11.34
C PHE A 5 -7.01 -6.68 -11.92
N SER A 6 -7.02 -5.36 -11.72
CA SER A 6 -5.94 -4.45 -12.08
C SER A 6 -4.68 -4.56 -11.18
N MET A 7 -4.75 -5.35 -10.09
CA MET A 7 -3.56 -5.74 -9.33
C MET A 7 -2.74 -6.76 -10.12
N THR A 8 -1.43 -6.51 -10.29
CA THR A 8 -0.58 -7.33 -11.17
C THR A 8 0.09 -8.50 -10.44
N SER A 9 0.00 -8.55 -9.11
CA SER A 9 0.60 -9.60 -8.30
C SER A 9 -0.13 -9.77 -6.95
N PRO A 10 0.00 -10.94 -6.29
CA PRO A 10 -0.47 -11.14 -4.93
C PRO A 10 0.33 -10.28 -3.95
N SER A 11 -0.16 -9.07 -3.68
CA SER A 11 0.46 -8.12 -2.74
C SER A 11 -0.10 -8.30 -1.34
N PHE A 12 0.73 -8.02 -0.34
CA PHE A 12 0.31 -7.97 1.06
C PHE A 12 -0.46 -6.67 1.34
N LEU A 13 -1.75 -6.67 1.01
CA LEU A 13 -2.66 -5.57 1.29
C LEU A 13 -3.27 -5.76 2.68
N HIS A 14 -2.56 -5.28 3.70
CA HIS A 14 -2.98 -5.42 5.10
C HIS A 14 -4.09 -4.44 5.50
N ASP A 15 -4.00 -3.21 4.98
CA ASP A 15 -4.86 -2.10 5.34
C ASP A 15 -5.22 -1.28 4.09
N PHE A 16 -6.27 -0.47 4.21
CA PHE A 16 -6.74 0.45 3.17
C PHE A 16 -7.34 1.69 3.83
N ALA A 17 -7.28 2.82 3.14
CA ALA A 17 -7.84 4.06 3.64
C ALA A 17 -9.20 4.36 2.99
N ILE A 18 -10.04 5.12 3.70
CA ILE A 18 -11.30 5.64 3.18
C ILE A 18 -11.32 7.16 3.37
N THR A 19 -11.65 7.88 2.30
CA THR A 19 -11.95 9.32 2.33
C THR A 19 -13.46 9.55 2.17
N ARG A 20 -13.91 10.80 2.00
CA ARG A 20 -15.34 11.05 1.71
C ARG A 20 -15.69 10.52 0.33
N LYS A 21 -14.80 10.67 -0.65
CA LYS A 21 -15.05 10.34 -2.05
C LYS A 21 -14.42 9.03 -2.52
N TYR A 22 -13.35 8.55 -1.89
CA TYR A 22 -12.52 7.46 -2.43
C TYR A 22 -12.18 6.38 -1.38
N ALA A 23 -11.91 5.18 -1.88
CA ALA A 23 -11.16 4.14 -1.18
C ALA A 23 -9.75 4.09 -1.75
N VAL A 24 -8.75 3.95 -0.88
CA VAL A 24 -7.33 4.00 -1.22
C VAL A 24 -6.67 2.67 -0.86
N PHE A 25 -6.07 2.01 -1.83
CA PHE A 25 -5.46 0.70 -1.73
C PHE A 25 -3.95 0.81 -1.94
N ASN A 26 -3.16 0.17 -1.07
CA ASN A 26 -1.70 0.17 -1.19
C ASN A 26 -1.24 -1.15 -1.80
N GLU A 27 -0.59 -1.09 -2.96
CA GLU A 27 0.10 -2.23 -3.56
C GLU A 27 1.60 -2.08 -3.32
N ILE A 28 2.11 -2.83 -2.35
CA ILE A 28 3.50 -2.72 -1.88
C ILE A 28 4.41 -3.82 -2.46
N GLN A 29 5.71 -3.72 -2.16
CA GLN A 29 6.73 -4.70 -2.58
C GLN A 29 6.65 -6.03 -1.83
N ILE A 30 6.01 -6.05 -0.66
CA ILE A 30 5.78 -7.30 0.09
C ILE A 30 4.63 -8.05 -0.57
N GLY A 31 4.88 -9.30 -0.94
CA GLY A 31 3.89 -10.19 -1.53
C GLY A 31 3.98 -11.60 -0.98
N LEU A 32 3.06 -12.43 -1.45
CA LEU A 32 3.08 -13.87 -1.15
C LEU A 32 3.90 -14.60 -2.22
N ASN A 33 4.94 -15.30 -1.78
CA ASN A 33 5.71 -16.24 -2.57
C ASN A 33 5.56 -17.66 -2.00
N PRO A 34 4.60 -18.46 -2.50
CA PRO A 34 4.36 -19.83 -2.00
C PRO A 34 5.57 -20.76 -2.18
N MET A 35 6.49 -20.46 -3.10
CA MET A 35 7.68 -21.28 -3.32
C MET A 35 8.62 -21.25 -2.11
N GLU A 36 8.65 -20.15 -1.36
CA GLU A 36 9.42 -20.05 -0.11
C GLU A 36 8.90 -21.02 0.96
N MET A 37 7.58 -21.25 1.01
CA MET A 37 7.02 -22.25 1.93
C MET A 37 7.50 -23.66 1.63
N VAL A 38 7.65 -24.00 0.34
CA VAL A 38 8.17 -25.31 -0.09
C VAL A 38 9.63 -25.49 0.35
N ALA A 39 10.39 -24.39 0.37
CA ALA A 39 11.77 -24.37 0.87
C ALA A 39 11.88 -24.28 2.41
N GLY A 40 10.75 -24.23 3.14
CA GLY A 40 10.71 -24.11 4.60
C GLY A 40 10.86 -22.68 5.14
N GLY A 41 10.81 -21.68 4.27
CA GLY A 41 10.87 -20.24 4.59
C GLY A 41 9.49 -19.60 4.80
N SER A 42 9.51 -18.29 5.06
CA SER A 42 8.28 -17.48 5.19
C SER A 42 7.59 -17.34 3.84
N PRO A 43 6.25 -17.47 3.74
CA PRO A 43 5.51 -17.16 2.51
C PRO A 43 5.58 -15.69 2.11
N MET A 44 6.03 -14.82 3.01
CA MET A 44 6.11 -13.39 2.80
C MET A 44 7.51 -13.02 2.31
N ALA A 45 7.58 -12.47 1.10
CA ALA A 45 8.83 -12.04 0.48
C ALA A 45 8.70 -10.62 -0.08
N ALA A 46 9.80 -9.88 -0.07
CA ALA A 46 9.91 -8.59 -0.74
C ALA A 46 10.38 -8.80 -2.19
N ASP A 47 9.69 -8.17 -3.13
CA ASP A 47 10.16 -8.03 -4.51
C ASP A 47 10.82 -6.67 -4.70
N ALA A 48 12.15 -6.64 -4.66
CA ALA A 48 12.93 -5.42 -4.85
C ALA A 48 12.78 -4.80 -6.26
N GLY A 49 12.32 -5.56 -7.25
CA GLY A 49 12.06 -5.08 -8.61
C GLY A 49 10.68 -4.44 -8.78
N LYS A 50 9.76 -4.64 -7.83
CA LYS A 50 8.41 -4.08 -7.88
C LYS A 50 8.43 -2.62 -7.43
N VAL A 51 7.77 -1.74 -8.19
CA VAL A 51 7.50 -0.35 -7.77
C VAL A 51 6.18 -0.34 -7.01
N PRO A 52 6.12 0.12 -5.74
CA PRO A 52 4.86 0.28 -5.04
C PRO A 52 3.90 1.21 -5.77
N ARG A 53 2.60 0.94 -5.64
CA ARG A 53 1.53 1.75 -6.25
C ARG A 53 0.45 2.05 -5.23
N ILE A 54 -0.22 3.20 -5.40
CA ILE A 54 -1.42 3.55 -4.66
C ILE A 54 -2.60 3.55 -5.63
N GLY A 55 -3.61 2.74 -5.33
CA GLY A 55 -4.85 2.63 -6.08
C GLY A 55 -5.94 3.48 -5.45
N VAL A 56 -6.54 4.37 -6.23
CA VAL A 56 -7.66 5.22 -5.82
C VAL A 56 -8.90 4.79 -6.57
N LEU A 57 -9.94 4.39 -5.84
CA LEU A 57 -11.23 3.97 -6.38
C LEU A 57 -12.34 4.86 -5.82
N PRO A 58 -13.29 5.35 -6.64
CA PRO A 58 -14.48 6.01 -6.11
C PRO A 58 -15.19 5.14 -5.08
N ARG A 59 -15.51 5.71 -3.91
CA ARG A 59 -15.99 4.98 -2.73
C ARG A 59 -17.22 4.11 -2.99
N TYR A 60 -18.06 4.53 -3.94
CA TYR A 60 -19.30 3.85 -4.31
C TYR A 60 -19.25 3.27 -5.73
N ALA A 61 -18.05 3.00 -6.27
CA ALA A 61 -17.92 2.34 -7.56
C ALA A 61 -18.59 0.96 -7.54
N ALA A 62 -19.28 0.63 -8.63
CA ALA A 62 -19.92 -0.68 -8.79
C ALA A 62 -18.91 -1.78 -9.15
N ASP A 63 -17.79 -1.39 -9.76
CA ASP A 63 -16.69 -2.24 -10.20
C ASP A 63 -15.36 -1.46 -10.17
N GLU A 64 -14.26 -2.05 -10.65
CA GLU A 64 -12.94 -1.42 -10.63
C GLU A 64 -12.67 -0.46 -11.79
N SER A 65 -13.63 -0.19 -12.69
CA SER A 65 -13.37 0.61 -13.90
C SER A 65 -12.91 2.05 -13.59
N GLY A 66 -13.24 2.55 -12.40
CA GLY A 66 -12.81 3.85 -11.90
C GLY A 66 -11.48 3.83 -11.13
N MET A 67 -10.80 2.69 -11.05
CA MET A 67 -9.51 2.56 -10.36
C MET A 67 -8.43 3.35 -11.08
N ARG A 68 -7.68 4.16 -10.33
CA ARG A 68 -6.49 4.85 -10.82
C ARG A 68 -5.28 4.47 -9.98
N TRP A 69 -4.21 4.06 -10.62
CA TRP A 69 -2.98 3.63 -9.97
C TRP A 69 -1.89 4.70 -10.13
N PHE A 70 -1.27 5.07 -9.03
CA PHE A 70 -0.15 6.01 -8.99
C PHE A 70 1.11 5.26 -8.55
N GLU A 71 2.19 5.33 -9.30
CA GLU A 71 3.47 4.75 -8.90
C GLU A 71 4.13 5.61 -7.82
N VAL A 72 4.51 4.97 -6.70
CA VAL A 72 5.13 5.64 -5.56
C VAL A 72 6.34 4.85 -5.09
N ALA A 73 7.46 5.05 -5.78
CA ALA A 73 8.71 4.36 -5.48
C ALA A 73 9.12 4.50 -4.00
N GLY A 74 9.45 3.36 -3.37
CA GLY A 74 9.91 3.30 -1.97
C GLY A 74 8.83 3.49 -0.91
N PHE A 75 7.54 3.48 -1.28
CA PHE A 75 6.43 3.60 -0.36
C PHE A 75 5.81 2.25 0.00
N ASN A 76 6.22 1.68 1.13
CA ASN A 76 5.79 0.39 1.65
C ASN A 76 5.04 0.59 2.96
N VAL A 77 3.71 0.72 2.86
CA VAL A 77 2.82 0.95 3.99
C VAL A 77 2.12 -0.35 4.40
N ILE A 78 2.12 -0.63 5.71
CA ILE A 78 1.30 -1.70 6.30
C ILE A 78 0.03 -1.14 6.92
N HIS A 79 0.10 0.02 7.58
CA HIS A 79 -1.03 0.67 8.26
C HIS A 79 -1.20 2.09 7.76
N THR A 80 -2.43 2.51 7.50
CA THR A 80 -2.76 3.91 7.26
C THR A 80 -3.34 4.53 8.53
N ILE A 81 -2.83 5.70 8.93
CA ILE A 81 -3.34 6.41 10.12
C ILE A 81 -4.63 7.12 9.75
N ASN A 82 -4.58 7.89 8.65
CA ASN A 82 -5.76 8.56 8.11
C ASN A 82 -5.54 8.94 6.64
N ALA A 83 -6.65 9.16 5.92
CA ALA A 83 -6.66 9.80 4.62
C ALA A 83 -7.88 10.72 4.49
N TRP A 84 -7.73 11.84 3.77
CA TRP A 84 -8.82 12.77 3.52
C TRP A 84 -8.70 13.42 2.13
N ASP A 85 -9.81 14.03 1.70
CA ASP A 85 -9.89 14.78 0.46
C ASP A 85 -9.53 16.26 0.72
N GLU A 86 -8.67 16.84 -0.11
CA GLU A 86 -8.33 18.27 -0.18
C GLU A 86 -8.62 18.84 -1.57
N ASP A 87 -8.50 20.15 -1.73
CA ASP A 87 -8.71 20.87 -3.00
C ASP A 87 -10.06 20.53 -3.66
N ASP A 88 -11.15 20.64 -2.88
CA ASP A 88 -12.51 20.25 -3.27
C ASP A 88 -12.65 18.79 -3.76
N GLY A 89 -11.69 17.94 -3.39
CA GLY A 89 -11.60 16.52 -3.70
C GLY A 89 -10.86 16.19 -4.99
N ASN A 90 -10.02 17.11 -5.46
CA ASN A 90 -9.02 16.85 -6.51
C ASN A 90 -7.71 16.30 -5.95
N THR A 91 -7.45 16.46 -4.65
CA THR A 91 -6.25 15.92 -3.99
C THR A 91 -6.66 14.95 -2.90
N ILE A 92 -5.97 13.82 -2.80
CA ILE A 92 -6.07 12.91 -1.64
C ILE A 92 -4.78 13.02 -0.84
N VAL A 93 -4.92 13.27 0.45
CA VAL A 93 -3.83 13.33 1.42
C VAL A 93 -3.89 12.08 2.29
N MET A 94 -2.78 11.36 2.39
CA MET A 94 -2.67 10.14 3.20
C MET A 94 -1.46 10.21 4.12
N VAL A 95 -1.70 9.92 5.41
CA VAL A 95 -0.65 9.86 6.44
C VAL A 95 -0.47 8.41 6.88
N ALA A 96 0.75 7.91 6.72
CA ALA A 96 1.09 6.54 7.09
C ALA A 96 2.57 6.40 7.50
N PRO A 97 2.90 5.44 8.39
CA PRO A 97 4.26 4.98 8.57
C PRO A 97 4.78 4.29 7.29
N ASN A 98 5.92 4.74 6.78
CA ASN A 98 6.59 4.12 5.64
C ASN A 98 7.75 3.22 6.08
N ILE A 99 7.82 2.01 5.52
CA ILE A 99 8.93 1.07 5.72
C ILE A 99 10.01 1.37 4.68
N LEU A 100 11.14 1.92 5.14
CA LEU A 100 12.26 2.30 4.28
C LEU A 100 13.16 1.11 3.88
N SER A 101 13.17 0.03 4.67
CA SER A 101 13.97 -1.18 4.40
C SER A 101 13.09 -2.41 4.57
N VAL A 102 12.52 -2.87 3.46
CA VAL A 102 11.49 -3.92 3.43
C VAL A 102 12.09 -5.27 3.80
N GLU A 103 13.28 -5.56 3.30
CA GLU A 103 14.01 -6.81 3.53
C GLU A 103 14.35 -6.98 5.01
N HIS A 104 14.96 -5.96 5.63
CA HIS A 104 15.26 -5.98 7.07
C HIS A 104 14.01 -6.05 7.95
N THR A 105 12.87 -5.53 7.47
CA THR A 105 11.60 -5.59 8.21
C THR A 105 11.01 -7.00 8.18
N LEU A 106 11.13 -7.70 7.05
CA LEU A 106 10.70 -9.10 6.93
C LEU A 106 11.56 -10.05 7.76
N GLU A 107 12.88 -9.86 7.78
CA GLU A 107 13.81 -10.64 8.61
C GLU A 107 13.56 -10.50 10.12
N ARG A 108 12.89 -9.43 10.52
CA ARG A 108 12.58 -9.10 11.93
C ARG A 108 11.09 -9.01 12.18
N MET A 109 10.26 -9.79 11.49
CA MET A 109 8.80 -9.76 11.68
C MET A 109 8.37 -9.95 13.15
N ASP A 110 9.14 -10.68 13.96
CA ASP A 110 8.96 -10.83 15.40
C ASP A 110 9.16 -9.51 16.19
N LEU A 111 10.01 -8.62 15.67
CA LEU A 111 10.27 -7.28 16.19
C LEU A 111 9.54 -6.18 15.40
N ALA A 112 8.88 -6.49 14.27
CA ALA A 112 8.22 -5.50 13.40
C ALA A 112 7.13 -4.72 14.16
N VAL A 113 6.45 -5.38 15.11
CA VAL A 113 5.51 -4.73 16.05
C VAL A 113 6.21 -3.63 16.88
N LYS A 114 7.49 -3.82 17.22
CA LYS A 114 8.30 -2.83 17.95
C LYS A 114 8.97 -1.80 17.04
N LEU A 115 9.29 -2.17 15.79
CA LEU A 115 9.91 -1.28 14.80
C LEU A 115 8.98 -0.15 14.33
N GLN A 116 7.67 -0.36 14.42
CA GLN A 116 6.68 0.70 14.22
C GLN A 116 6.87 1.86 15.24
N GLU A 117 7.54 1.61 16.37
CA GLU A 117 7.94 2.63 17.36
C GLU A 117 9.34 3.22 17.12
N SER A 118 10.23 2.58 16.34
CA SER A 118 11.66 2.94 16.28
C SER A 118 12.20 3.40 14.92
N GLY A 119 11.40 3.40 13.85
CA GLY A 119 11.88 3.78 12.52
C GLY A 119 10.83 4.19 11.48
N ALA A 120 9.57 4.35 11.88
CA ALA A 120 8.53 4.82 10.98
C ALA A 120 8.72 6.32 10.69
N ALA A 121 9.08 6.67 9.45
CA ALA A 121 8.86 8.02 8.97
C ALA A 121 7.37 8.17 8.65
N PHE A 122 6.69 9.11 9.30
CA PHE A 122 5.36 9.53 8.87
C PHE A 122 5.52 10.28 7.56
N VAL A 123 4.98 9.72 6.50
CA VAL A 123 5.02 10.34 5.18
C VAL A 123 3.62 10.84 4.87
N ASP A 124 3.57 12.10 4.45
CA ASP A 124 2.41 12.66 3.79
C ASP A 124 2.55 12.46 2.28
N LYS A 125 1.52 11.86 1.67
CA LYS A 125 1.46 11.65 0.22
C LYS A 125 0.20 12.30 -0.35
N GLY A 126 0.40 13.38 -1.09
CA GLY A 126 -0.61 13.99 -1.96
C GLY A 126 -0.70 13.24 -3.30
N MET A 127 -1.92 12.89 -3.69
CA MET A 127 -2.24 12.34 -5.01
C MET A 127 -3.15 13.31 -5.73
N ASP A 128 -2.60 14.02 -6.72
CA ASP A 128 -3.37 14.86 -7.65
C ASP A 128 -4.05 13.97 -8.69
N LEU A 129 -5.38 14.06 -8.71
CA LEU A 129 -6.24 13.23 -9.54
C LEU A 129 -6.26 13.69 -11.02
N ASP A 130 -5.74 14.87 -11.33
CA ASP A 130 -5.71 15.43 -12.69
C ASP A 130 -4.42 15.11 -13.45
N THR A 131 -3.34 14.71 -12.76
CA THR A 131 -1.99 14.52 -13.35
C THR A 131 -1.51 13.07 -13.40
N GLY A 132 -2.42 12.11 -13.56
CA GLY A 132 -2.17 10.66 -13.54
C GLY A 132 -0.84 10.20 -14.14
#